data_AF-A0A956GRF9-F1
#
_entry.id   AF-A0A956GRF9-F1
#
_cell.length_a   1.000
_cell.length_b   1.000
_cell.length_c   1.000
_cell.angle_alpha   90.00
_cell.angle_beta   90.00
_cell.angle_gamma   90.00
#
_symmetry.space_group_name_H-M   'P 1'
#
loop_
_entity.id
_entity.type
_entity.pdbx_description
1 polymer ?
#
loop_
_entity_poly.entity_id
_entity_poly.type
_entity_poly.pdbx_seq_one_letter_code
_entity_poly.pdbx_strand_id
1 'polypeptide(L)'
;MTTLLLAGCQATPLASYLKALGLLRLIAEQRDAGARGRWTPAGFELDSVLDEADLVRFVVEEYVPTPIVAPWNGGSGFFPKDSQAGIGVIEASDDPRFASYREVIAACRAAVADAGLDASPKDVQKAEFLARLRGGLPEVALAWMDAAVVLGDGRPEFPPLLGTGGNDGRLDFTNNQMQRLAALLLGQDPKTRGLTRSALFAESSPGLERAAIGQFAPAAAGGANAGPGFDRDSLVNPWDYVLMLEGALLFAAAATRREEIGRPGTMSFPFCVRASAAGYGTAAATDPGATRNEMWLPLWERF
;
A
#
# COMPACT_ATOMS: atom_id res chain seq x y z
N MET A 1 -15.02 18.87 17.34
CA MET A 1 -14.00 17.82 17.20
C MET A 1 -14.41 16.67 18.09
N THR A 2 -14.46 15.49 17.51
CA THR A 2 -14.89 14.24 18.11
C THR A 2 -13.70 13.30 18.08
N THR A 3 -13.39 12.67 19.21
CA THR A 3 -12.38 11.61 19.28
C THR A 3 -13.08 10.25 19.14
N LEU A 4 -12.76 9.53 18.07
CA LEU A 4 -13.30 8.21 17.76
C LEU A 4 -12.25 7.14 18.03
N LEU A 5 -12.62 6.09 18.76
CA LEU A 5 -11.81 4.89 18.89
C LEU A 5 -12.05 3.95 17.71
N LEU A 6 -11.03 3.73 16.90
CA LEU A 6 -11.05 2.81 15.78
C LEU A 6 -10.48 1.46 16.23
N ALA A 7 -11.28 0.66 16.92
CA ALA A 7 -10.86 -0.63 17.47
C ALA A 7 -10.41 -1.65 16.40
N GLY A 8 -10.81 -1.46 15.13
CA GLY A 8 -10.31 -2.27 14.01
C GLY A 8 -8.90 -1.88 13.56
N CYS A 9 -8.42 -0.71 13.95
CA CYS A 9 -7.10 -0.17 13.63
C CYS A 9 -6.15 -0.34 14.81
N GLN A 10 -5.32 -1.37 14.77
CA GLN A 10 -4.40 -1.78 15.83
C GLN A 10 -2.96 -1.52 15.42
N ALA A 11 -2.06 -1.33 16.39
CA ALA A 11 -0.62 -1.17 16.13
C ALA A 11 0.04 -2.45 15.56
N THR A 12 -0.62 -3.60 15.70
CA THR A 12 -0.19 -4.89 15.17
C THR A 12 -1.42 -5.68 14.66
N PRO A 13 -1.33 -6.38 13.52
CA PRO A 13 -0.17 -6.53 12.63
C PRO A 13 0.09 -5.28 11.76
N LEU A 14 1.17 -5.30 10.98
CA LEU A 14 1.59 -4.18 10.13
C LEU A 14 0.48 -3.69 9.17
N ALA A 15 -0.35 -4.59 8.66
CA ALA A 15 -1.51 -4.21 7.84
C ALA A 15 -2.46 -3.25 8.60
N SER A 16 -2.70 -3.53 9.88
CA SER A 16 -3.61 -2.74 10.71
C SER A 16 -2.99 -1.40 11.09
N TYR A 17 -1.67 -1.39 11.34
CA TYR A 17 -0.91 -0.16 11.57
C TYR A 17 -0.99 0.76 10.35
N LEU A 18 -0.66 0.25 9.16
CA LEU A 18 -0.70 1.03 7.92
C LEU A 18 -2.12 1.46 7.56
N LYS A 19 -3.13 0.61 7.77
CA LYS A 19 -4.55 0.98 7.59
C LYS A 19 -4.90 2.23 8.39
N ALA A 20 -4.52 2.29 9.67
CA ALA A 20 -4.81 3.44 10.52
C ALA A 20 -4.17 4.72 9.96
N LEU A 21 -2.93 4.62 9.48
CA LEU A 21 -2.22 5.76 8.92
C LEU A 21 -2.79 6.19 7.56
N GLY A 22 -3.15 5.23 6.71
CA GLY A 22 -3.82 5.49 5.44
C GLY A 22 -5.14 6.22 5.66
N LEU A 23 -5.93 5.78 6.64
CA LEU A 23 -7.17 6.45 7.00
C LEU A 23 -6.94 7.88 7.51
N LEU A 24 -5.98 8.08 8.43
CA LEU A 24 -5.64 9.42 8.92
C LEU A 24 -5.23 10.34 7.77
N ARG A 25 -4.35 9.87 6.87
CA ARG A 25 -3.90 10.60 5.69
C ARG A 25 -5.06 11.02 4.80
N LEU A 26 -5.93 10.06 4.45
CA LEU A 26 -7.08 10.31 3.57
C LEU A 26 -8.06 11.32 4.17
N ILE A 27 -8.32 11.23 5.48
CA ILE A 27 -9.19 12.20 6.16
C ILE A 27 -8.54 13.57 6.18
N ALA A 28 -7.25 13.64 6.52
CA ALA A 28 -6.50 14.89 6.57
C ALA A 28 -6.47 15.60 5.21
N GLU A 29 -6.25 14.85 4.13
CA GLU A 29 -6.13 15.40 2.78
C GLU A 29 -7.50 15.74 2.16
N GLN A 30 -8.54 14.95 2.41
CA GLN A 30 -9.79 15.04 1.65
C GLN A 30 -10.94 15.68 2.43
N ARG A 31 -10.89 15.74 3.77
CA ARG A 31 -12.04 16.14 4.60
C ARG A 31 -11.73 17.14 5.69
N ASP A 32 -10.68 16.90 6.46
CA ASP A 32 -10.38 17.64 7.68
C ASP A 32 -8.86 17.77 7.86
N ALA A 33 -8.29 18.86 7.33
CA ALA A 33 -6.87 19.16 7.47
C ALA A 33 -6.38 19.28 8.93
N GLY A 34 -7.30 19.39 9.89
CA GLY A 34 -7.00 19.39 11.33
C GLY A 34 -7.07 18.01 11.99
N ALA A 35 -7.32 16.94 11.22
CA ALA A 35 -7.41 15.59 11.73
C ALA A 35 -6.09 15.15 12.36
N ARG A 36 -6.17 14.61 13.57
CA ARG A 36 -5.03 14.09 14.34
C ARG A 36 -5.34 12.66 14.75
N GLY A 37 -4.30 11.89 15.01
CA GLY A 37 -4.47 10.53 15.51
C GLY A 37 -3.43 10.19 16.56
N ARG A 38 -3.73 9.19 17.39
CA ARG A 38 -2.78 8.61 18.35
C ARG A 38 -3.07 7.14 18.59
N TRP A 39 -2.08 6.42 19.08
CA TRP A 39 -2.20 5.03 19.49
C TRP A 39 -2.60 4.91 20.95
N THR A 40 -3.47 3.95 21.23
CA THR A 40 -3.83 3.49 22.58
C THR A 40 -3.75 1.96 22.64
N PRO A 41 -3.76 1.36 23.84
CA PRO A 41 -3.85 -0.10 23.97
C PRO A 41 -5.13 -0.71 23.36
N ALA A 42 -6.18 0.09 23.18
CA ALA A 42 -7.46 -0.37 22.64
C ALA A 42 -7.56 -0.23 21.11
N GLY A 43 -6.67 0.55 20.48
CA GLY A 43 -6.69 0.84 19.04
C GLY A 43 -6.23 2.26 18.74
N PHE A 44 -6.43 2.68 17.48
CA PHE A 44 -6.12 4.02 17.02
C PHE A 44 -7.26 4.98 17.37
N GLU A 45 -6.94 6.10 18.01
CA GLU A 45 -7.90 7.18 18.23
C GLU A 45 -7.73 8.25 17.16
N LEU A 46 -8.83 8.62 16.51
CA LEU A 46 -8.91 9.68 15.51
C LEU A 46 -9.65 10.88 16.10
N ASP A 47 -8.99 12.04 16.18
CA ASP A 47 -9.60 13.31 16.51
C ASP A 47 -9.87 14.10 15.23
N SER A 48 -11.14 14.29 14.88
CA SER A 48 -11.54 14.99 13.66
C SER A 48 -12.92 15.66 13.81
N VAL A 49 -13.38 16.34 12.77
CA VAL A 49 -14.77 16.83 12.68
C VAL A 49 -15.79 15.73 12.41
N LEU A 50 -15.36 14.54 11.98
CA LEU A 50 -16.25 13.44 11.62
C LEU A 50 -16.69 12.68 12.87
N ASP A 51 -17.98 12.36 12.96
CA ASP A 51 -18.48 11.32 13.84
C ASP A 51 -18.37 9.93 13.18
N GLU A 52 -18.84 8.91 13.89
CA GLU A 52 -18.78 7.53 13.41
C GLU A 52 -19.55 7.31 12.09
N ALA A 53 -20.73 7.92 11.94
CA ALA A 53 -21.57 7.76 10.77
C ALA A 53 -20.99 8.52 9.56
N ASP A 54 -20.47 9.73 9.80
CA ASP A 54 -19.78 10.54 8.81
C ASP A 54 -18.48 9.88 8.34
N LEU A 55 -17.74 9.21 9.23
CA LEU A 55 -16.54 8.47 8.89
C LEU A 55 -16.84 7.27 7.97
N VAL A 56 -17.88 6.49 8.28
CA VAL A 56 -18.31 5.39 7.40
C VAL A 56 -18.81 5.91 6.06
N ARG A 57 -19.58 7.01 6.06
CA ARG A 57 -20.05 7.65 4.82
C ARG A 57 -18.86 8.10 3.97
N PHE A 58 -17.87 8.75 4.58
CA PHE A 58 -16.65 9.19 3.89
C PHE A 58 -15.98 8.01 3.17
N VAL A 59 -15.68 6.92 3.87
CA VAL A 59 -14.96 5.78 3.29
C VAL A 59 -15.74 5.11 2.14
N VAL A 60 -17.07 5.02 2.25
CA VAL A 60 -17.90 4.30 1.26
C VAL A 60 -18.28 5.17 0.07
N GLU A 61 -18.58 6.44 0.29
CA GLU A 61 -19.25 7.29 -0.69
C GLU A 61 -18.36 8.41 -1.22
N GLU A 62 -17.41 8.89 -0.42
CA GLU A 62 -16.76 10.19 -0.68
C GLU A 62 -15.24 10.07 -0.90
N TYR A 63 -14.63 9.00 -0.39
CA TYR A 63 -13.22 8.69 -0.53
C TYR A 63 -12.80 8.60 -2.00
N VAL A 64 -11.81 9.42 -2.37
CA VAL A 64 -11.17 9.44 -3.68
C VAL A 64 -9.88 8.60 -3.61
N PRO A 65 -9.79 7.45 -4.29
CA PRO A 65 -8.61 6.58 -4.19
C PRO A 65 -7.34 7.18 -4.78
N THR A 66 -6.20 6.92 -4.15
CA THR A 66 -4.90 7.33 -4.70
C THR A 66 -4.52 6.39 -5.86
N PRO A 67 -4.06 6.92 -7.02
CA PRO A 67 -3.61 6.08 -8.12
C PRO A 67 -2.36 5.26 -7.76
N ILE A 68 -2.53 3.96 -7.56
CA ILE A 68 -1.48 3.00 -7.19
C ILE A 68 -1.31 2.02 -8.35
N VAL A 69 -0.28 2.24 -9.18
CA VAL A 69 -0.06 1.52 -10.44
C VAL A 69 1.40 1.07 -10.58
N ALA A 70 1.64 -0.07 -11.21
CA ALA A 70 2.99 -0.57 -11.46
C ALA A 70 3.15 -1.06 -12.90
N PRO A 71 3.17 -0.18 -13.93
CA PRO A 71 3.38 -0.57 -15.33
C PRO A 71 4.76 -1.21 -15.61
N TRP A 72 5.60 -1.37 -14.59
CA TRP A 72 6.89 -2.05 -14.63
C TRP A 72 6.86 -3.47 -14.02
N ASN A 73 5.68 -3.95 -13.57
CA ASN A 73 5.48 -5.30 -13.02
C ASN A 73 4.62 -6.15 -13.96
N GLY A 74 4.95 -7.43 -14.08
CA GLY A 74 4.04 -8.42 -14.66
C GLY A 74 2.87 -8.70 -13.72
N GLY A 75 1.67 -8.86 -14.27
CA GLY A 75 0.43 -9.05 -13.50
C GLY A 75 -0.24 -7.74 -13.05
N SER A 76 0.34 -6.59 -13.36
CA SER A 76 -0.14 -5.25 -12.97
C SER A 76 -1.38 -4.78 -13.73
N GLY A 77 -1.66 -5.38 -14.88
CA GLY A 77 -2.78 -5.02 -15.75
C GLY A 77 -2.36 -4.24 -17.00
N PHE A 78 -1.08 -3.89 -17.13
CA PHE A 78 -0.58 -3.12 -18.28
C PHE A 78 -0.14 -3.97 -19.47
N PHE A 79 0.12 -5.27 -19.27
CA PHE A 79 0.60 -6.16 -20.33
C PHE A 79 -0.48 -7.13 -20.84
N PRO A 80 -0.37 -7.66 -22.07
CA PRO A 80 -1.41 -8.49 -22.69
C PRO A 80 -1.81 -9.76 -21.91
N LYS A 81 -0.90 -10.30 -21.10
CA LYS A 81 -1.13 -11.51 -20.28
C LYS A 81 -1.68 -11.20 -18.89
N ASP A 82 -1.79 -9.92 -18.54
CA ASP A 82 -2.22 -9.50 -17.22
C ASP A 82 -3.75 -9.48 -17.11
N SER A 83 -4.24 -9.82 -15.92
CA SER A 83 -5.66 -9.70 -15.62
C SER A 83 -6.12 -8.25 -15.71
N GLN A 84 -7.18 -8.01 -16.49
CA GLN A 84 -7.82 -6.70 -16.62
C GLN A 84 -8.94 -6.47 -15.58
N ALA A 85 -9.15 -7.42 -14.64
CA ALA A 85 -10.30 -7.40 -13.72
C ALA A 85 -10.36 -6.16 -12.80
N GLY A 86 -9.22 -5.53 -12.50
CA GLY A 86 -9.17 -4.27 -11.75
C GLY A 86 -9.09 -3.07 -12.68
N ILE A 87 -7.96 -2.95 -13.38
CA ILE A 87 -7.64 -1.80 -14.22
C ILE A 87 -8.73 -1.49 -15.26
N GLY A 88 -9.26 -2.51 -15.94
CA GLY A 88 -10.26 -2.32 -16.99
C GLY A 88 -11.60 -1.82 -16.47
N VAL A 89 -11.97 -2.18 -15.23
CA VAL A 89 -13.20 -1.68 -14.59
C VAL A 89 -13.04 -0.20 -14.22
N ILE A 90 -11.88 0.19 -13.71
CA ILE A 90 -11.58 1.58 -13.39
C ILE A 90 -11.57 2.44 -14.66
N GLU A 91 -10.91 1.97 -15.73
CA GLU A 91 -10.88 2.66 -17.03
C GLU A 91 -12.27 2.87 -17.64
N ALA A 92 -13.14 1.87 -17.52
CA ALA A 92 -14.50 1.94 -18.05
C ALA A 92 -15.47 2.74 -17.17
N SER A 93 -15.10 3.05 -15.92
CA SER A 93 -15.96 3.79 -14.99
C SER A 93 -16.04 5.28 -15.34
N ASP A 94 -17.20 5.89 -15.09
CA ASP A 94 -17.42 7.33 -15.13
C ASP A 94 -17.46 7.97 -13.72
N ASP A 95 -17.30 7.16 -12.67
CA ASP A 95 -17.29 7.63 -11.29
C ASP A 95 -16.20 8.71 -11.09
N PRO A 96 -16.55 9.90 -10.60
CA PRO A 96 -15.61 11.02 -10.47
C PRO A 96 -14.49 10.72 -9.48
N ARG A 97 -14.68 9.82 -8.51
CA ARG A 97 -13.65 9.41 -7.54
C ARG A 97 -12.45 8.74 -8.21
N PHE A 98 -12.62 8.19 -9.41
CA PHE A 98 -11.56 7.51 -10.16
C PHE A 98 -10.97 8.37 -11.30
N ALA A 99 -11.32 9.66 -11.40
CA ALA A 99 -10.85 10.52 -12.49
C ALA A 99 -9.31 10.60 -12.57
N SER A 100 -8.64 10.91 -11.45
CA SER A 100 -7.18 10.93 -11.36
C SER A 100 -6.56 9.55 -11.63
N TYR A 101 -7.24 8.48 -11.19
CA TYR A 101 -6.81 7.10 -11.43
C TYR A 101 -6.80 6.77 -12.93
N ARG A 102 -7.87 7.16 -13.65
CA ARG A 102 -7.97 6.98 -15.11
C ARG A 102 -6.91 7.79 -15.85
N GLU A 103 -6.64 9.03 -15.42
CA GLU A 103 -5.58 9.86 -16.00
C GLU A 103 -4.19 9.20 -15.86
N VAL A 104 -3.89 8.72 -14.66
CA VAL A 104 -2.62 8.02 -14.39
C VAL A 104 -2.51 6.72 -15.18
N ILE A 105 -3.58 5.92 -15.27
CA ILE A 105 -3.60 4.71 -16.10
C ILE A 105 -3.35 5.05 -17.57
N ALA A 106 -4.00 6.09 -18.11
CA ALA A 106 -3.80 6.52 -19.48
C ALA A 106 -2.36 6.95 -19.75
N ALA A 107 -1.76 7.74 -18.84
CA ALA A 107 -0.36 8.13 -18.92
C ALA A 107 0.59 6.93 -18.88
N CYS A 108 0.32 5.94 -18.00
CA CYS A 108 1.08 4.69 -17.95
C CYS A 108 0.96 3.88 -19.24
N ARG A 109 -0.24 3.74 -19.82
CA ARG A 109 -0.44 3.03 -21.09
C ARG A 109 0.30 3.70 -22.24
N ALA A 110 0.26 5.04 -22.31
CA ALA A 110 1.04 5.80 -23.28
C ALA A 110 2.54 5.54 -23.11
N ALA A 111 3.06 5.60 -21.88
CA ALA A 111 4.46 5.31 -21.60
C ALA A 111 4.88 3.87 -21.98
N VAL A 112 4.04 2.88 -21.71
CA VAL A 112 4.27 1.47 -22.10
C VAL A 112 4.31 1.33 -23.63
N ALA A 113 3.39 1.99 -24.34
CA ALA A 113 3.32 1.98 -25.79
C ALA A 113 4.52 2.69 -26.43
N ASP A 114 4.88 3.87 -25.95
CA ASP A 114 6.03 4.66 -26.42
C ASP A 114 7.36 3.93 -26.21
N ALA A 115 7.46 3.14 -25.14
CA ALA A 115 8.61 2.28 -24.87
C ALA A 115 8.59 0.96 -25.67
N GLY A 116 7.51 0.66 -26.40
CA GLY A 116 7.37 -0.58 -27.17
C GLY A 116 7.35 -1.85 -26.33
N LEU A 117 6.81 -1.78 -25.10
CA LEU A 117 6.84 -2.89 -24.15
C LEU A 117 5.62 -3.81 -24.32
N ASP A 118 5.87 -5.10 -24.56
CA ASP A 118 4.86 -6.17 -24.59
C ASP A 118 4.85 -7.03 -23.30
N ALA A 119 5.84 -6.82 -22.44
CA ALA A 119 6.00 -7.47 -21.15
C ALA A 119 6.76 -6.56 -20.17
N SER A 120 6.71 -6.94 -18.89
CA SER A 120 7.46 -6.27 -17.82
C SER A 120 8.93 -6.06 -18.21
N PRO A 121 9.42 -4.80 -18.23
CA PRO A 121 10.81 -4.53 -18.58
C PRO A 121 11.76 -5.10 -17.52
N LYS A 122 12.99 -5.38 -17.92
CA LYS A 122 14.03 -5.96 -17.04
C LYS A 122 15.30 -5.11 -17.04
N ASP A 123 16.08 -5.26 -15.96
CA ASP A 123 17.43 -4.70 -15.84
C ASP A 123 17.51 -3.23 -16.28
N VAL A 124 18.37 -2.93 -17.27
CA VAL A 124 18.59 -1.58 -17.80
C VAL A 124 17.31 -0.99 -18.40
N GLN A 125 16.52 -1.78 -19.13
CA GLN A 125 15.25 -1.32 -19.70
C GLN A 125 14.26 -0.92 -18.60
N LYS A 126 14.23 -1.65 -17.48
CA LYS A 126 13.40 -1.29 -16.32
C LYS A 126 13.88 0.03 -15.70
N ALA A 127 15.19 0.22 -15.58
CA ALA A 127 15.77 1.45 -15.05
C ALA A 127 15.41 2.68 -15.91
N GLU A 128 15.63 2.58 -17.23
CA GLU A 128 15.30 3.64 -18.18
C GLU A 128 13.80 3.94 -18.22
N PHE A 129 12.97 2.90 -18.20
CA PHE A 129 11.52 3.04 -18.19
C PHE A 129 11.03 3.75 -16.93
N LEU A 130 11.50 3.35 -15.74
CA LEU A 130 11.13 4.00 -14.48
C LEU A 130 11.57 5.47 -14.42
N ALA A 131 12.75 5.79 -14.94
CA ALA A 131 13.24 7.17 -15.02
C ALA A 131 12.36 8.05 -15.92
N ARG A 132 11.99 7.55 -17.10
CA ARG A 132 11.07 8.26 -18.00
C ARG A 132 9.67 8.40 -17.40
N LEU A 133 9.16 7.33 -16.80
CA LEU A 133 7.84 7.30 -16.19
C LEU A 133 7.72 8.35 -15.09
N ARG A 134 8.73 8.46 -14.21
CA ARG A 134 8.75 9.48 -13.16
C ARG A 134 8.64 10.91 -13.69
N GLY A 135 9.24 11.20 -14.83
CA GLY A 135 9.21 12.53 -15.44
C GLY A 135 7.93 12.84 -16.23
N GLY A 136 7.11 11.82 -16.55
CA GLY A 136 5.92 11.96 -17.39
C GLY A 136 4.59 11.68 -16.70
N LEU A 137 4.59 11.19 -15.46
CA LEU A 137 3.36 10.90 -14.72
C LEU A 137 2.75 12.15 -14.08
N PRO A 138 1.40 12.17 -13.93
CA PRO A 138 0.74 13.16 -13.09
C PRO A 138 1.30 13.18 -11.66
N GLU A 139 1.34 14.37 -11.04
CA GLU A 139 1.94 14.58 -9.71
C GLU A 139 1.36 13.65 -8.63
N VAL A 140 0.04 13.37 -8.71
CA VAL A 140 -0.66 12.49 -7.77
C VAL A 140 -0.10 11.05 -7.73
N ALA A 141 0.56 10.59 -8.80
CA ALA A 141 1.17 9.26 -8.85
C ALA A 141 2.58 9.21 -8.23
N LEU A 142 3.21 10.37 -7.99
CA LEU A 142 4.59 10.43 -7.51
C LEU A 142 4.71 9.91 -6.07
N ALA A 143 3.71 10.11 -5.23
CA ALA A 143 3.70 9.58 -3.85
C ALA A 143 3.83 8.04 -3.84
N TRP A 144 3.13 7.35 -4.75
CA TRP A 144 3.28 5.91 -4.91
C TRP A 144 4.66 5.52 -5.47
N MET A 145 5.16 6.24 -6.47
CA MET A 145 6.50 5.98 -7.01
C MET A 145 7.57 6.12 -5.93
N ASP A 146 7.51 7.17 -5.11
CA ASP A 146 8.47 7.44 -4.04
C ASP A 146 8.43 6.39 -2.93
N ALA A 147 7.27 5.82 -2.66
CA ALA A 147 7.13 4.71 -1.72
C ALA A 147 7.66 3.39 -2.29
N ALA A 148 7.52 3.16 -3.60
CA ALA A 148 7.78 1.87 -4.24
C ALA A 148 9.17 1.75 -4.89
N VAL A 149 9.78 2.85 -5.33
CA VAL A 149 10.98 2.86 -6.18
C VAL A 149 11.86 4.07 -5.88
N VAL A 150 13.16 3.82 -5.70
CA VAL A 150 14.19 4.88 -5.69
C VAL A 150 15.07 4.73 -6.92
N LEU A 151 15.25 5.83 -7.65
CA LEU A 151 16.16 5.90 -8.79
C LEU A 151 17.56 6.28 -8.27
N GLY A 152 18.41 5.29 -8.05
CA GLY A 152 19.81 5.49 -7.63
C GLY A 152 20.81 5.54 -8.79
N ASP A 153 22.10 5.68 -8.46
CA ASP A 153 23.20 5.69 -9.42
C ASP A 153 23.36 4.28 -10.04
N GLY A 154 22.76 4.06 -11.21
CA GLY A 154 22.97 2.89 -12.08
C GLY A 154 21.90 1.80 -12.03
N ARG A 155 21.03 1.74 -11.01
CA ARG A 155 19.87 0.83 -10.97
C ARG A 155 18.77 1.32 -10.02
N PRO A 156 17.50 0.94 -10.25
CA PRO A 156 16.42 1.13 -9.29
C PRO A 156 16.68 0.33 -8.01
N GLU A 157 16.45 0.98 -6.87
CA GLU A 157 16.38 0.34 -5.56
C GLU A 157 14.91 0.26 -5.12
N PHE A 158 14.56 -0.79 -4.39
CA PHE A 158 13.18 -1.02 -3.94
C PHE A 158 13.12 -0.97 -2.42
N PRO A 159 12.31 -0.05 -1.85
CA PRO A 159 12.11 0.01 -0.41
C PRO A 159 11.55 -1.29 0.17
N PRO A 160 11.93 -1.66 1.41
CA PRO A 160 11.63 -2.98 1.96
C PRO A 160 10.13 -3.26 2.12
N LEU A 161 9.32 -2.21 2.30
CA LEU A 161 7.88 -2.33 2.59
C LEU A 161 7.09 -2.87 1.39
N LEU A 162 7.39 -2.43 0.17
CA LEU A 162 6.61 -2.70 -1.03
C LEU A 162 7.30 -3.70 -1.98
N GLY A 163 8.14 -4.57 -1.41
CA GLY A 163 8.74 -5.71 -2.12
C GLY A 163 9.73 -5.32 -3.22
N THR A 164 9.44 -5.63 -4.49
CA THR A 164 10.29 -5.26 -5.64
C THR A 164 9.61 -4.26 -6.57
N GLY A 165 9.03 -3.23 -5.97
CA GLY A 165 8.32 -2.16 -6.66
C GLY A 165 6.82 -2.45 -6.79
N GLY A 166 6.16 -2.79 -5.69
CA GLY A 166 4.72 -3.01 -5.64
C GLY A 166 4.28 -4.47 -5.77
N ASN A 167 5.05 -5.43 -5.25
CA ASN A 167 4.69 -6.85 -5.29
C ASN A 167 5.19 -7.64 -4.07
N ASP A 168 4.59 -8.80 -3.82
CA ASP A 168 5.07 -9.83 -2.88
C ASP A 168 5.10 -11.19 -3.58
N GLY A 169 6.28 -11.56 -4.09
CA GLY A 169 6.43 -12.74 -4.95
C GLY A 169 5.58 -12.60 -6.21
N ARG A 170 4.54 -13.43 -6.35
CA ARG A 170 3.60 -13.40 -7.49
C ARG A 170 2.39 -12.49 -7.26
N LEU A 171 2.20 -11.97 -6.04
CA LEU A 171 1.11 -11.08 -5.69
C LEU A 171 1.47 -9.65 -6.11
N ASP A 172 0.87 -9.15 -7.18
CA ASP A 172 0.99 -7.73 -7.55
C ASP A 172 0.07 -6.88 -6.66
N PHE A 173 0.63 -5.87 -6.00
CA PHE A 173 -0.14 -5.04 -5.07
C PHE A 173 -1.10 -4.11 -5.79
N THR A 174 -0.69 -3.60 -6.95
CA THR A 174 -1.41 -2.54 -7.66
C THR A 174 -2.67 -3.05 -8.32
N ASN A 175 -2.60 -4.21 -9.00
CA ASN A 175 -3.79 -4.82 -9.59
C ASN A 175 -4.74 -5.35 -8.53
N ASN A 176 -4.22 -5.88 -7.42
CA ASN A 176 -5.08 -6.33 -6.31
C ASN A 176 -5.79 -5.15 -5.64
N GLN A 177 -5.11 -4.00 -5.48
CA GLN A 177 -5.72 -2.75 -5.03
C GLN A 177 -6.86 -2.33 -5.97
N MET A 178 -6.60 -2.27 -7.28
CA MET A 178 -7.61 -1.88 -8.27
C MET A 178 -8.83 -2.81 -8.27
N GLN A 179 -8.63 -4.12 -8.14
CA GLN A 179 -9.72 -5.09 -8.04
C GLN A 179 -10.60 -4.87 -6.81
N ARG A 180 -9.98 -4.63 -5.64
CA ARG A 180 -10.72 -4.37 -4.39
C ARG A 180 -11.44 -3.03 -4.42
N LEU A 181 -10.79 -1.99 -4.95
CA LEU A 181 -11.42 -0.68 -5.14
C LEU A 181 -12.64 -0.77 -6.07
N ALA A 182 -12.51 -1.49 -7.20
CA ALA A 182 -13.62 -1.72 -8.10
C ALA A 182 -14.77 -2.47 -7.42
N ALA A 183 -14.47 -3.56 -6.71
CA ALA A 183 -15.49 -4.32 -5.98
C ALA A 183 -16.21 -3.49 -4.91
N LEU A 184 -15.45 -2.73 -4.11
CA LEU A 184 -15.99 -1.96 -2.98
C LEU A 184 -16.75 -0.71 -3.42
N LEU A 185 -16.19 0.06 -4.35
CA LEU A 185 -16.67 1.41 -4.66
C LEU A 185 -17.51 1.47 -5.94
N LEU A 186 -17.32 0.54 -6.89
CA LEU A 186 -18.07 0.50 -8.15
C LEU A 186 -19.09 -0.65 -8.19
N GLY A 187 -18.89 -1.70 -7.38
CA GLY A 187 -19.75 -2.89 -7.38
C GLY A 187 -21.10 -2.74 -6.66
N GLN A 188 -21.32 -1.65 -5.92
CA GLN A 188 -22.56 -1.36 -5.16
C GLN A 188 -23.02 -2.49 -4.21
N ASP A 189 -22.10 -3.30 -3.66
CA ASP A 189 -22.46 -4.39 -2.73
C ASP A 189 -23.01 -3.81 -1.41
N PRO A 190 -24.23 -4.20 -0.97
CA PRO A 190 -24.79 -3.79 0.32
C PRO A 190 -23.88 -4.10 1.53
N LYS A 191 -22.99 -5.10 1.41
CA LYS A 191 -22.04 -5.49 2.46
C LYS A 191 -20.92 -4.47 2.65
N THR A 192 -20.65 -3.58 1.69
CA THR A 192 -19.53 -2.62 1.76
C THR A 192 -19.56 -1.80 3.05
N ARG A 193 -20.74 -1.39 3.52
CA ARG A 193 -20.89 -0.67 4.80
C ARG A 193 -20.54 -1.56 6.00
N GLY A 194 -21.00 -2.80 6.03
CA GLY A 194 -20.65 -3.76 7.10
C GLY A 194 -19.15 -4.06 7.13
N LEU A 195 -18.53 -4.26 5.96
CA LEU A 195 -17.09 -4.43 5.82
C LEU A 195 -16.32 -3.20 6.29
N THR A 196 -16.82 -1.99 6.01
CA THR A 196 -16.21 -0.74 6.50
C THR A 196 -16.23 -0.68 8.02
N ARG A 197 -17.38 -0.95 8.64
CA ARG A 197 -17.50 -0.96 10.11
C ARG A 197 -16.64 -2.04 10.75
N SER A 198 -16.54 -3.20 10.12
CA SER A 198 -15.65 -4.27 10.56
C SER A 198 -14.17 -3.84 10.52
N ALA A 199 -13.74 -3.18 9.43
CA ALA A 199 -12.37 -2.72 9.28
C ALA A 199 -12.01 -1.59 10.27
N LEU A 200 -12.94 -0.67 10.55
CA LEU A 200 -12.67 0.52 11.37
C LEU A 200 -12.92 0.29 12.87
N PHE A 201 -14.02 -0.39 13.22
CA PHE A 201 -14.51 -0.51 14.60
C PHE A 201 -14.44 -1.94 15.16
N ALA A 202 -13.84 -2.87 14.43
CA ALA A 202 -13.77 -4.30 14.80
C ALA A 202 -15.15 -4.97 14.97
N GLU A 203 -16.18 -4.44 14.30
CA GLU A 203 -17.50 -5.05 14.30
C GLU A 203 -17.51 -6.37 13.50
N SER A 204 -18.39 -7.29 13.91
CA SER A 204 -18.61 -8.53 13.16
C SER A 204 -19.34 -8.22 11.86
N SER A 205 -18.80 -8.69 10.72
CA SER A 205 -19.44 -8.57 9.42
C SER A 205 -19.29 -9.87 8.62
N PRO A 206 -20.35 -10.32 7.92
CA PRO A 206 -20.18 -11.31 6.86
C PRO A 206 -19.47 -10.66 5.66
N GLY A 207 -18.96 -11.49 4.73
CA GLY A 207 -18.44 -11.02 3.45
C GLY A 207 -16.92 -10.83 3.37
N LEU A 208 -16.15 -11.38 4.31
CA LEU A 208 -14.70 -11.48 4.15
C LEU A 208 -14.36 -12.28 2.89
N GLU A 209 -13.32 -11.87 2.18
CA GLU A 209 -12.93 -12.44 0.89
C GLU A 209 -11.82 -13.48 1.06
N ARG A 210 -11.85 -14.50 0.20
CA ARG A 210 -10.75 -15.45 0.05
C ARG A 210 -9.61 -14.80 -0.74
N ALA A 211 -8.71 -14.12 -0.04
CA ALA A 211 -7.65 -13.33 -0.66
C ALA A 211 -6.39 -13.30 0.19
N ALA A 212 -5.23 -13.17 -0.47
CA ALA A 212 -3.96 -12.94 0.22
C ALA A 212 -3.78 -11.45 0.58
N ILE A 213 -3.18 -11.17 1.73
CA ILE A 213 -2.76 -9.83 2.17
C ILE A 213 -1.23 -9.70 2.26
N GLY A 214 -0.52 -10.64 1.65
CA GLY A 214 0.94 -10.71 1.64
C GLY A 214 1.56 -10.78 3.04
N GLN A 215 2.79 -10.33 3.15
CA GLN A 215 3.56 -10.28 4.40
C GLN A 215 2.95 -9.43 5.54
N PHE A 216 1.91 -8.63 5.28
CA PHE A 216 1.44 -7.60 6.21
C PHE A 216 0.51 -8.09 7.32
N ALA A 217 -0.16 -9.23 7.14
CA ALA A 217 -0.99 -9.84 8.19
C ALA A 217 -0.86 -11.37 8.20
N PRO A 218 0.22 -11.90 8.81
CA PRO A 218 0.48 -13.35 8.84
C PRO A 218 -0.68 -14.17 9.43
N ALA A 219 -1.38 -13.65 10.44
CA ALA A 219 -2.53 -14.33 11.06
C ALA A 219 -3.73 -14.50 10.10
N ALA A 220 -3.80 -13.70 9.03
CA ALA A 220 -4.85 -13.78 8.02
C ALA A 220 -4.53 -14.77 6.88
N ALA A 221 -3.29 -15.28 6.79
CA ALA A 221 -2.83 -16.13 5.69
C ALA A 221 -3.56 -17.48 5.57
N GLY A 222 -4.29 -17.90 6.62
CA GLY A 222 -4.95 -19.20 6.66
C GLY A 222 -3.96 -20.35 6.86
N GLY A 223 -4.39 -21.56 6.54
CA GLY A 223 -3.60 -22.78 6.66
C GLY A 223 -3.95 -23.64 7.88
N ALA A 224 -3.18 -24.71 8.05
CA ALA A 224 -3.43 -25.71 9.06
C ALA A 224 -3.50 -25.10 10.47
N ASN A 225 -4.55 -25.45 11.21
CA ASN A 225 -4.85 -24.95 12.55
C ASN A 225 -5.04 -23.41 12.65
N ALA A 226 -5.30 -22.71 11.55
CA ALA A 226 -5.58 -21.26 11.58
C ALA A 226 -7.02 -20.90 12.00
N GLY A 227 -7.85 -21.87 12.38
CA GLY A 227 -9.23 -21.62 12.83
C GLY A 227 -9.89 -22.85 13.45
N PRO A 228 -11.20 -22.79 13.75
CA PRO A 228 -11.95 -23.97 14.19
C PRO A 228 -11.93 -25.05 13.10
N GLY A 229 -11.29 -26.19 13.38
CA GLY A 229 -11.08 -27.29 12.43
C GLY A 229 -9.60 -27.55 12.13
N PHE A 230 -9.33 -28.32 11.07
CA PHE A 230 -7.95 -28.68 10.70
C PHE A 230 -7.26 -27.65 9.81
N ASP A 231 -8.03 -26.85 9.06
CA ASP A 231 -7.53 -25.86 8.12
C ASP A 231 -8.52 -24.70 8.02
N ARG A 232 -8.04 -23.51 7.63
CA ARG A 232 -8.86 -22.34 7.36
C ARG A 232 -8.35 -21.63 6.12
N ASP A 233 -9.26 -21.19 5.27
CA ASP A 233 -8.92 -20.28 4.19
C ASP A 233 -8.30 -18.96 4.70
N SER A 234 -7.53 -18.31 3.83
CA SER A 234 -7.14 -16.92 4.02
C SER A 234 -8.38 -16.05 3.82
N LEU A 235 -8.86 -15.42 4.90
CA LEU A 235 -10.02 -14.55 4.89
C LEU A 235 -9.58 -13.15 5.27
N VAL A 236 -9.85 -12.19 4.39
CA VAL A 236 -9.38 -10.80 4.53
C VAL A 236 -10.54 -9.85 4.26
N ASN A 237 -10.61 -8.78 5.05
CA ASN A 237 -11.48 -7.66 4.73
C ASN A 237 -10.84 -6.84 3.60
N PRO A 238 -11.49 -6.64 2.44
CA PRO A 238 -10.89 -5.91 1.32
C PRO A 238 -10.46 -4.48 1.71
N TRP A 239 -11.15 -3.83 2.65
CA TRP A 239 -10.76 -2.51 3.17
C TRP A 239 -9.41 -2.51 3.89
N ASP A 240 -9.05 -3.59 4.59
CA ASP A 240 -7.76 -3.66 5.28
C ASP A 240 -6.60 -3.53 4.29
N TYR A 241 -6.73 -4.14 3.11
CA TYR A 241 -5.73 -4.05 2.06
C TYR A 241 -5.71 -2.68 1.39
N VAL A 242 -6.90 -2.14 1.09
CA VAL A 242 -7.05 -0.83 0.46
C VAL A 242 -6.39 0.24 1.31
N LEU A 243 -6.76 0.32 2.58
CA LEU A 243 -6.26 1.34 3.50
C LEU A 243 -4.82 1.09 3.93
N MET A 244 -4.38 -0.17 4.00
CA MET A 244 -2.97 -0.50 4.25
C MET A 244 -2.07 0.06 3.16
N LEU A 245 -2.42 -0.12 1.88
CA LEU A 245 -1.61 0.43 0.80
C LEU A 245 -1.65 1.96 0.80
N GLU A 246 -2.81 2.57 1.07
CA GLU A 246 -2.92 4.03 1.25
C GLU A 246 -2.01 4.56 2.37
N GLY A 247 -1.80 3.78 3.44
CA GLY A 247 -0.88 4.13 4.52
C GLY A 247 0.60 3.90 4.19
N ALA A 248 0.91 2.95 3.31
CA ALA A 248 2.27 2.72 2.85
C ALA A 248 2.86 3.93 2.12
N LEU A 249 2.03 4.80 1.54
CA LEU A 249 2.46 6.02 0.85
C LEU A 249 3.12 7.06 1.77
N LEU A 250 2.91 6.98 3.10
CA LEU A 250 3.60 7.83 4.06
C LEU A 250 5.08 7.47 4.24
N PHE A 251 5.51 6.34 3.68
CA PHE A 251 6.89 5.84 3.76
C PHE A 251 7.60 6.07 2.42
N ALA A 252 7.83 7.33 2.06
CA ALA A 252 8.63 7.67 0.89
C ALA A 252 10.12 7.38 1.14
N ALA A 253 10.76 6.72 0.18
CA ALA A 253 12.19 6.48 0.18
C ALA A 253 12.94 7.58 -0.57
N ALA A 254 14.20 7.81 -0.20
CA ALA A 254 15.03 8.83 -0.84
C ALA A 254 16.40 8.30 -1.22
N ALA A 255 16.94 8.80 -2.32
CA ALA A 255 18.36 8.64 -2.66
C ALA A 255 19.18 9.62 -1.82
N THR A 256 20.16 9.09 -1.06
CA THR A 256 21.03 9.90 -0.19
C THR A 256 22.50 9.69 -0.56
N ARG A 257 23.31 10.76 -0.51
CA ARG A 257 24.76 10.69 -0.71
C ARG A 257 25.46 11.21 0.54
N ARG A 258 26.52 10.53 0.96
CA ARG A 258 27.38 10.99 2.06
C ARG A 258 28.70 11.47 1.48
N GLU A 259 28.84 12.79 1.37
CA GLU A 259 29.92 13.47 0.62
C GLU A 259 31.35 13.10 1.06
N GLU A 260 31.57 12.68 2.31
CA GLU A 260 32.92 12.31 2.83
C GLU A 260 33.26 10.82 2.71
N ILE A 261 32.34 10.01 2.18
CA ILE A 261 32.60 8.59 1.93
C ILE A 261 32.44 8.42 0.43
N GLY A 262 33.53 8.05 -0.28
CA GLY A 262 33.53 7.78 -1.73
C GLY A 262 32.71 6.55 -2.14
N ARG A 263 31.59 6.30 -1.47
CA ARG A 263 30.61 5.27 -1.79
C ARG A 263 29.53 5.86 -2.71
N PRO A 264 28.95 5.05 -3.61
CA PRO A 264 27.78 5.43 -4.38
C PRO A 264 26.64 5.94 -3.48
N GLY A 265 25.74 6.75 -4.06
CA GLY A 265 24.47 7.10 -3.40
C GLY A 265 23.73 5.84 -2.95
N THR A 266 23.01 5.95 -1.84
CA THR A 266 22.31 4.83 -1.21
C THR A 266 20.87 5.20 -0.89
N MET A 267 19.96 4.23 -1.05
CA MET A 267 18.59 4.38 -0.56
C MET A 267 18.55 4.54 0.96
N SER A 268 17.81 5.56 1.40
CA SER A 268 17.36 5.74 2.77
C SER A 268 15.84 5.54 2.82
N PHE A 269 15.38 4.82 3.84
CA PHE A 269 13.98 4.51 4.05
C PHE A 269 13.59 4.83 5.49
N PRO A 270 12.44 5.49 5.75
CA PRO A 270 12.06 5.91 7.09
C PRO A 270 12.02 4.73 8.08
N PHE A 271 12.56 4.97 9.28
CA PHE A 271 12.53 4.01 10.39
C PHE A 271 13.18 2.66 10.09
N CYS A 272 14.09 2.61 9.12
CA CYS A 272 14.73 1.37 8.69
C CYS A 272 16.22 1.38 9.04
N VAL A 273 16.67 0.30 9.68
CA VAL A 273 18.06 0.09 10.07
C VAL A 273 18.64 -1.10 9.31
N ARG A 274 19.89 -0.97 8.88
CA ARG A 274 20.58 -2.03 8.13
C ARG A 274 21.07 -3.11 9.07
N ALA A 275 20.95 -4.36 8.64
CA ALA A 275 21.49 -5.48 9.38
C ALA A 275 23.02 -5.36 9.51
N SER A 276 23.52 -5.76 10.68
CA SER A 276 24.95 -5.78 11.02
C SER A 276 25.37 -7.21 11.33
N ALA A 277 26.53 -7.63 10.80
CA ALA A 277 27.14 -8.94 11.11
C ALA A 277 27.88 -8.94 12.47
N ALA A 278 27.48 -8.08 13.39
CA ALA A 278 28.15 -7.88 14.67
C ALA A 278 27.13 -7.52 15.76
N GLY A 279 27.44 -7.87 17.01
CA GLY A 279 26.62 -7.54 18.18
C GLY A 279 25.86 -8.71 18.82
N TYR A 280 25.99 -9.93 18.29
CA TYR A 280 25.40 -11.15 18.88
C TYR A 280 26.23 -12.41 18.54
N GLY A 281 26.17 -13.43 19.40
CA GLY A 281 27.06 -14.61 19.35
C GLY A 281 26.84 -15.57 18.18
N THR A 282 25.74 -15.43 17.44
CA THR A 282 25.41 -16.26 16.26
C THR A 282 25.51 -15.47 14.96
N ALA A 283 26.13 -14.28 14.97
CA ALA A 283 26.25 -13.44 13.78
C ALA A 283 27.13 -14.10 12.72
N ALA A 284 26.62 -14.19 11.50
CA ALA A 284 27.39 -14.63 10.34
C ALA A 284 27.72 -13.43 9.44
N ALA A 285 28.91 -13.47 8.82
CA ALA A 285 29.34 -12.44 7.87
C ALA A 285 28.37 -12.27 6.68
N THR A 286 27.54 -13.28 6.40
CA THR A 286 26.54 -13.29 5.33
C THR A 286 25.20 -12.66 5.73
N ASP A 287 24.93 -12.43 7.02
CA ASP A 287 23.64 -11.92 7.50
C ASP A 287 23.23 -10.57 6.89
N PRO A 288 24.14 -9.60 6.68
CA PRO A 288 23.79 -8.33 6.03
C PRO A 288 23.36 -8.47 4.57
N GLY A 289 23.79 -9.53 3.87
CA GLY A 289 23.42 -9.78 2.48
C GLY A 289 22.13 -10.59 2.30
N ALA A 290 21.65 -11.23 3.38
CA ALA A 290 20.52 -12.15 3.34
C ALA A 290 19.21 -11.56 3.91
N THR A 291 19.25 -10.36 4.50
CA THR A 291 18.13 -9.77 5.23
C THR A 291 17.62 -8.49 4.55
N ARG A 292 16.31 -8.23 4.63
CA ARG A 292 15.65 -7.04 4.06
C ARG A 292 15.58 -5.86 5.04
N ASN A 293 16.66 -5.64 5.81
CA ASN A 293 16.74 -4.65 6.88
C ASN A 293 15.70 -4.88 8.00
N GLU A 294 15.77 -4.08 9.06
CA GLU A 294 14.81 -4.09 10.16
C GLU A 294 14.06 -2.75 10.20
N MET A 295 12.78 -2.77 10.56
CA MET A 295 11.90 -1.60 10.59
C MET A 295 11.33 -1.36 11.99
N TRP A 296 11.44 -0.12 12.48
CA TRP A 296 11.03 0.30 13.82
C TRP A 296 9.96 1.40 13.74
N LEU A 297 8.72 0.99 13.55
CA LEU A 297 7.61 1.93 13.32
C LEU A 297 7.20 2.66 14.60
N PRO A 298 7.02 3.99 14.55
CA PRO A 298 6.72 4.77 15.73
C PRO A 298 5.28 4.58 16.21
N LEU A 299 5.09 4.53 17.53
CA LEU A 299 3.80 4.66 18.18
C LEU A 299 3.79 5.98 18.96
N TRP A 300 2.94 6.91 18.54
CA TRP A 300 2.70 8.16 19.25
C TRP A 300 1.43 8.08 20.09
N GLU A 301 1.54 8.44 21.37
CA GLU A 301 0.44 8.38 22.35
C GLU A 301 -0.23 9.75 22.58
N ARG A 302 0.16 10.77 21.79
CA ARG A 302 -0.30 12.16 21.90
C ARG A 302 -0.72 12.69 20.53
N PHE A 303 -1.68 13.61 20.54
CA PHE A 303 -2.13 14.39 19.38
C PHE A 303 -1.17 15.53 19.03
#